data_AF-A0A5C9BZK5-F1
#
_entry.id   AF-A0A5C9BZK5-F1
#
_cell.length_a   1.000
_cell.length_b   1.000
_cell.length_c   1.000
_cell.angle_alpha   90.00
_cell.angle_beta   90.00
_cell.angle_gamma   90.00
#
_symmetry.space_group_name_H-M   'P 1'
#
loop_
_entity.id
_entity.type
_entity.pdbx_description
1 polymer ?
#
loop_
_entity_poly.entity_id
_entity_poly.type
_entity_poly.pdbx_seq_one_letter_code
_entity_poly.pdbx_strand_id
1 'polypeptide(L)'
;MSVGLDIGASQIRCLRRRDEQLVGRSAKAQFTPLPDAPEFRALLTAGQIPFAMCDEALTIVGDNAAEYSNLFHVRPQSLLPQGRLPTNDPVARQSLAALVDALLGEPDQPGEMCAVTLPGGESFQSLATSSELEFFSRLIRLRGFFPQVLSAGMAAVLAELSRQCF
;
A
#
# COMPACT_ATOMS: atom_id res chain seq x y z
N MET A 1 15.97 11.15 -5.15
CA MET A 1 15.04 11.37 -6.28
C MET A 1 13.67 11.61 -5.67
N SER A 2 12.56 11.44 -6.38
CA SER A 2 11.23 11.47 -5.76
C SER A 2 10.47 10.20 -6.07
N VAL A 3 9.68 9.75 -5.10
CA VAL A 3 8.79 8.59 -5.22
C VAL A 3 7.35 9.08 -5.19
N GLY A 4 6.50 8.53 -6.06
CA GLY A 4 5.06 8.70 -5.99
C GLY A 4 4.41 7.44 -5.41
N LEU A 5 3.61 7.58 -4.36
CA LEU A 5 2.85 6.50 -3.72
C LEU A 5 1.35 6.84 -3.79
N ASP A 6 0.60 6.06 -4.55
CA ASP A 6 -0.84 6.20 -4.66
C ASP A 6 -1.54 5.11 -3.86
N ILE A 7 -2.23 5.53 -2.80
CA ILE A 7 -3.04 4.65 -1.95
C ILE A 7 -4.46 4.63 -2.52
N GLY A 8 -4.76 3.66 -3.37
CA GLY A 8 -6.11 3.43 -3.89
C GLY A 8 -6.88 2.38 -3.10
N ALA A 9 -8.20 2.52 -3.05
CA ALA A 9 -9.09 1.55 -2.39
C ALA A 9 -9.04 0.14 -3.00
N SER A 10 -8.74 0.05 -4.31
CA SER A 10 -8.63 -1.22 -5.04
C SER A 10 -7.19 -1.67 -5.26
N GLN A 11 -6.25 -0.73 -5.35
CA GLN A 11 -4.85 -0.99 -5.67
C GLN A 11 -3.95 0.08 -5.08
N ILE A 12 -2.79 -0.33 -4.60
CA ILE A 12 -1.73 0.56 -4.14
C ILE A 12 -0.63 0.55 -5.19
N ARG A 13 -0.13 1.73 -5.55
CA ARG A 13 0.86 1.90 -6.63
C ARG A 13 2.03 2.74 -6.15
N CYS A 14 3.22 2.33 -6.52
CA CYS A 14 4.46 3.07 -6.26
C CYS A 14 5.17 3.30 -7.60
N LEU A 15 5.55 4.54 -7.86
CA LEU A 15 6.28 4.95 -9.06
C LEU A 15 7.56 5.66 -8.63
N ARG A 16 8.68 5.28 -9.25
CA ARG A 16 9.97 5.95 -9.06
C ARG A 16 10.62 6.20 -10.40
N ARG A 17 11.26 7.35 -10.55
CA ARG A 17 12.16 7.59 -11.69
C ARG A 17 13.51 6.92 -11.41
N ARG A 18 13.98 6.13 -12.36
CA ARG A 18 15.31 5.52 -12.41
C ARG A 18 15.90 5.91 -13.75
N ASP A 19 16.88 6.80 -13.72
CA ASP A 19 17.45 7.42 -14.92
C ASP A 19 16.35 8.05 -15.80
N GLU A 20 16.25 7.63 -17.06
CA GLU A 20 15.24 8.09 -18.02
C GLU A 20 13.95 7.27 -18.01
N GLN A 21 13.81 6.31 -17.08
CA GLN A 21 12.65 5.41 -17.02
C GLN A 21 11.82 5.61 -15.75
N LEU A 22 10.51 5.41 -15.88
CA LEU A 22 9.61 5.24 -14.75
C LEU A 22 9.45 3.77 -14.43
N VAL A 23 9.85 3.38 -13.23
CA VAL A 23 9.68 2.02 -12.71
C VAL A 23 8.49 2.03 -11.77
N GLY A 24 7.49 1.21 -12.09
CA GLY A 24 6.26 1.08 -11.32
C GLY A 24 6.15 -0.27 -10.63
N ARG A 25 5.66 -0.25 -9.39
CA ARG A 25 5.19 -1.42 -8.66
C ARG A 25 3.74 -1.18 -8.26
N SER A 26 2.95 -2.24 -8.24
CA SER A 26 1.56 -2.16 -7.81
C SER A 26 1.09 -3.48 -7.26
N ALA A 27 0.14 -3.44 -6.34
CA ALA A 27 -0.53 -4.63 -5.83
C ALA A 27 -1.97 -4.30 -5.44
N LYS A 28 -2.89 -5.26 -5.58
CA LYS A 28 -4.28 -5.10 -5.12
C LYS A 28 -4.35 -4.74 -3.63
N ALA A 29 -5.25 -3.84 -3.25
CA ALA A 29 -5.47 -3.41 -1.87
C ALA A 29 -6.35 -4.41 -1.11
N GLN A 30 -5.86 -5.63 -0.96
CA GLN A 30 -6.59 -6.74 -0.34
C GLN A 30 -5.64 -7.68 0.41
N PHE A 31 -6.22 -8.47 1.30
CA PHE A 31 -5.51 -9.50 2.06
C PHE A 31 -6.40 -10.72 2.27
N THR A 32 -5.79 -11.85 2.62
CA THR A 32 -6.47 -13.09 2.98
C THR A 32 -5.85 -13.61 4.27
N PRO A 33 -6.55 -13.51 5.42
CA PRO A 33 -6.07 -14.06 6.67
C PRO A 33 -6.34 -15.57 6.71
N LEU A 34 -5.35 -16.32 7.16
CA LEU A 34 -5.41 -17.75 7.41
C LEU A 34 -5.05 -18.02 8.87
N PRO A 35 -5.64 -19.06 9.50
CA PRO A 35 -5.21 -19.50 10.81
C PRO A 35 -3.72 -19.82 10.84
N ASP A 36 -3.02 -19.46 11.92
CA ASP A 36 -1.65 -19.93 12.15
C ASP A 36 -1.63 -21.41 12.55
N ALA A 37 -1.79 -22.28 11.55
CA ALA A 37 -1.76 -23.73 11.70
C ALA A 37 -0.66 -24.35 10.84
N PRO A 38 -0.03 -25.47 11.27
CA PRO A 38 1.04 -26.14 10.54
C PRO A 38 0.67 -26.47 9.08
N GLU A 39 -0.57 -26.87 8.83
CA GLU A 39 -1.07 -27.19 7.49
C GLU A 39 -1.04 -25.98 6.54
N PHE A 40 -1.47 -24.81 6.98
CA PHE A 40 -1.42 -23.59 6.17
C PHE A 40 0.02 -23.14 5.95
N ARG A 41 0.88 -23.20 6.97
CA ARG A 41 2.31 -22.89 6.83
C ARG A 41 3.00 -23.80 5.82
N ALA A 42 2.72 -25.10 5.88
CA ALA A 42 3.30 -26.09 4.97
C ALA A 42 2.88 -25.80 3.52
N LEU A 43 1.60 -25.53 3.28
CA LEU A 43 1.08 -25.18 1.95
C LEU A 43 1.68 -23.88 1.41
N LEU A 44 1.71 -22.83 2.22
CA LEU A 44 2.30 -21.54 1.84
C LEU A 44 3.79 -21.69 1.48
N THR A 45 4.53 -22.43 2.31
CA THR A 45 5.98 -22.65 2.10
C THR A 45 6.24 -23.50 0.87
N ALA A 46 5.50 -24.61 0.69
CA ALA A 46 5.65 -25.50 -0.45
C ALA A 46 5.28 -24.82 -1.78
N GLY A 47 4.26 -23.97 -1.77
CA GLY A 47 3.86 -23.15 -2.91
C GLY A 47 4.72 -21.91 -3.14
N GLN A 48 5.73 -21.65 -2.28
CA GLN A 48 6.53 -20.42 -2.28
C GLN A 48 5.65 -19.15 -2.27
N ILE A 49 4.52 -19.21 -1.59
CA ILE A 49 3.54 -18.12 -1.51
C ILE A 49 4.02 -17.15 -0.42
N PRO A 50 4.33 -15.88 -0.75
CA PRO A 50 4.68 -14.88 0.26
C PRO A 50 3.52 -14.62 1.23
N PHE A 51 3.81 -14.64 2.52
CA PHE A 51 2.89 -14.31 3.60
C PHE A 51 3.58 -13.52 4.70
N ALA A 52 2.80 -12.78 5.49
CA ALA A 52 3.24 -12.08 6.69
C ALA A 52 2.51 -12.63 7.92
N MET A 53 3.10 -12.48 9.11
CA MET A 53 2.36 -12.66 10.36
C MET A 53 1.68 -11.34 10.72
N CYS A 54 0.36 -11.33 10.86
CA CYS A 54 -0.41 -10.16 11.28
C CYS A 54 -1.43 -10.58 12.33
N ASP A 55 -1.31 -10.05 13.55
CA ASP A 55 -2.18 -10.32 14.70
C ASP A 55 -2.52 -11.82 14.85
N GLU A 56 -1.46 -12.63 15.02
CA GLU A 56 -1.55 -14.11 15.16
C GLU A 56 -2.11 -14.86 13.93
N ALA A 57 -2.37 -14.18 12.81
CA ALA A 57 -2.79 -14.80 11.55
C ALA A 57 -1.65 -14.85 10.51
N LEU A 58 -1.68 -15.89 9.68
CA LEU A 58 -0.89 -15.97 8.45
C LEU A 58 -1.63 -15.17 7.37
N THR A 59 -1.04 -14.08 6.90
CA THR A 59 -1.73 -13.19 5.98
C THR A 59 -1.04 -13.12 4.63
N ILE A 60 -1.78 -13.48 3.59
CA ILE A 60 -1.40 -13.24 2.20
C ILE A 60 -1.90 -11.85 1.81
N VAL A 61 -1.05 -11.03 1.20
CA VAL A 61 -1.36 -9.65 0.81
C VAL A 61 -1.22 -9.46 -0.70
N GLY A 62 -1.94 -8.47 -1.24
CA GLY A 62 -1.74 -8.04 -2.62
C GLY A 62 -2.40 -8.96 -3.65
N ASP A 63 -1.70 -9.17 -4.76
CA ASP A 63 -2.22 -9.95 -5.89
C ASP A 63 -2.39 -11.43 -5.53
N ASN A 64 -1.46 -11.97 -4.75
CA ASN A 64 -1.49 -13.35 -4.25
C ASN A 64 -2.75 -13.65 -3.42
N ALA A 65 -3.27 -12.66 -2.68
CA ALA A 65 -4.47 -12.86 -1.86
C ALA A 65 -5.68 -13.31 -2.70
N ALA A 66 -5.89 -12.72 -3.89
CA ALA A 66 -6.95 -13.17 -4.79
C ALA A 66 -6.60 -14.43 -5.58
N GLU A 67 -5.33 -14.63 -5.90
CA GLU A 67 -4.88 -15.82 -6.64
C GLU A 67 -5.11 -17.09 -5.82
N TYR A 68 -4.76 -17.06 -4.53
CA TYR A 68 -4.82 -18.21 -3.65
C TYR A 68 -6.10 -18.32 -2.82
N SER A 69 -7.05 -17.39 -2.96
CA SER A 69 -8.32 -17.44 -2.24
C SER A 69 -9.10 -18.72 -2.50
N ASN A 70 -9.03 -19.23 -3.74
CA ASN A 70 -9.70 -20.46 -4.14
C ASN A 70 -9.05 -21.70 -3.50
N LEU A 71 -7.71 -21.69 -3.38
CA LEU A 71 -6.95 -22.79 -2.79
C LEU A 71 -7.29 -22.97 -1.30
N PHE A 72 -7.43 -21.86 -0.57
CA PHE A 72 -7.70 -21.89 0.87
C PHE A 72 -9.20 -21.81 1.21
N HIS A 73 -10.07 -21.66 0.21
CA HIS A 73 -11.52 -21.43 0.39
C HIS A 73 -11.85 -20.23 1.31
N VAL A 74 -10.95 -19.23 1.37
CA VAL A 74 -11.13 -17.99 2.13
C VAL A 74 -11.24 -16.83 1.15
N ARG A 75 -12.28 -16.00 1.29
CA ARG A 75 -12.45 -14.83 0.42
C ARG A 75 -11.44 -13.74 0.78
N PRO A 76 -10.83 -13.06 -0.22
CA PRO A 76 -10.03 -11.88 0.04
C PRO A 76 -10.88 -10.77 0.64
N GLN A 77 -10.30 -10.05 1.59
CA GLN A 77 -10.88 -8.89 2.24
C GLN A 77 -10.17 -7.63 1.73
N SER A 78 -10.91 -6.51 1.62
CA SER A 78 -10.33 -5.22 1.23
C SER A 78 -9.50 -4.65 2.39
N LEU A 79 -8.32 -4.11 2.08
CA LEU A 79 -7.50 -3.37 3.06
C LEU A 79 -8.04 -1.96 3.33
N LEU A 80 -8.87 -1.44 2.42
CA LEU A 80 -9.44 -0.10 2.47
C LEU A 80 -10.95 -0.17 2.17
N PRO A 81 -11.74 -0.80 3.05
CA PRO A 81 -13.18 -0.91 2.86
C PRO A 81 -13.79 0.48 2.71
N GLN A 82 -14.62 0.68 1.68
CA GLN A 82 -15.21 1.99 1.33
C GLN A 82 -14.17 3.10 1.09
N GLY A 83 -12.92 2.72 0.78
CA GLY A 83 -11.82 3.66 0.60
C GLY A 83 -11.32 4.29 1.90
N ARG A 84 -11.53 3.65 3.06
CA ARG A 84 -11.10 4.14 4.37
C ARG A 84 -10.17 3.15 5.07
N LEU A 85 -9.26 3.68 5.89
CA LEU A 85 -8.43 2.92 6.80
C LEU A 85 -9.33 2.31 7.90
N PRO A 86 -9.33 0.98 8.09
CA PRO A 86 -10.07 0.39 9.19
C PRO A 86 -9.44 0.76 10.54
N THR A 87 -10.27 1.15 11.50
CA THR A 87 -9.84 1.54 12.85
C THR A 87 -9.80 0.37 13.83
N ASN A 88 -10.69 -0.61 13.65
CA ASN A 88 -10.89 -1.74 14.58
C ASN A 88 -10.45 -3.08 13.99
N ASP A 89 -9.53 -3.08 13.03
CA ASP A 89 -9.01 -4.29 12.39
C ASP A 89 -7.46 -4.25 12.38
N PRO A 90 -6.82 -4.82 13.41
CA PRO A 90 -5.36 -4.87 13.51
C PRO A 90 -4.71 -5.63 12.36
N VAL A 91 -5.33 -6.74 11.93
CA VAL A 91 -4.83 -7.58 10.82
C VAL A 91 -4.78 -6.76 9.54
N ALA A 92 -5.87 -6.06 9.18
CA ALA A 92 -5.91 -5.23 7.98
C ALA A 92 -4.88 -4.10 8.03
N ARG A 93 -4.72 -3.43 9.19
CA ARG A 93 -3.73 -2.34 9.35
C ARG A 93 -2.28 -2.84 9.22
N GLN A 94 -1.95 -3.98 9.83
CA GLN A 94 -0.62 -4.58 9.73
C GLN A 94 -0.35 -5.09 8.31
N SER A 95 -1.36 -5.67 7.66
CA SER A 95 -1.30 -6.12 6.27
C SER A 95 -1.07 -4.96 5.31
N LEU A 96 -1.77 -3.84 5.54
CA LEU A 96 -1.60 -2.61 4.77
C LEU A 96 -0.19 -2.03 4.95
N ALA A 97 0.34 -2.04 6.19
CA ALA A 97 1.71 -1.62 6.46
C ALA A 97 2.74 -2.50 5.71
N ALA A 98 2.58 -3.82 5.77
CA ALA A 98 3.45 -4.76 5.06
C ALA A 98 3.40 -4.57 3.53
N LEU A 99 2.20 -4.34 2.98
CA LEU A 99 2.02 -4.11 1.54
C LEU A 99 2.67 -2.79 1.10
N VAL A 100 2.46 -1.71 1.84
CA VAL A 100 3.07 -0.41 1.56
C VAL A 100 4.59 -0.50 1.64
N ASP A 101 5.13 -1.18 2.65
CA ASP A 101 6.56 -1.38 2.82
C ASP A 101 7.19 -2.11 1.62
N ALA A 102 6.59 -3.23 1.21
CA ALA A 102 7.04 -4.02 0.06
C ALA A 102 7.01 -3.21 -1.26
N LEU A 103 6.01 -2.35 -1.44
CA LEU A 103 5.88 -1.51 -2.63
C LEU A 103 6.84 -0.30 -2.62
N LEU A 104 6.99 0.35 -1.46
CA LEU A 104 7.79 1.57 -1.32
C LEU A 104 9.30 1.26 -1.42
N GLY A 105 9.74 0.16 -0.81
CA GLY A 105 11.15 -0.25 -0.77
C GLY A 105 12.02 0.75 -0.02
N GLU A 106 13.34 0.69 -0.22
CA GLU A 106 14.31 1.60 0.43
C GLU A 106 14.45 2.93 -0.32
N PRO A 107 14.70 4.04 0.41
CA PRO A 107 15.05 5.31 -0.21
C PRO A 107 16.47 5.22 -0.78
N ASP A 108 16.70 5.92 -1.88
CA ASP A 108 18.04 6.02 -2.47
C ASP A 108 18.94 6.96 -1.67
N GLN A 109 18.34 7.90 -0.94
CA GLN A 109 19.01 8.86 -0.06
C GLN A 109 18.16 9.09 1.20
N PRO A 110 18.78 9.29 2.38
CA PRO A 110 18.03 9.61 3.59
C PRO A 110 17.14 10.85 3.40
N GLY A 111 15.87 10.75 3.80
CA GLY A 111 14.92 11.85 3.66
C GLY A 111 14.42 12.06 2.23
N GLU A 112 14.59 11.09 1.33
CA GLU A 112 14.02 11.13 -0.01
C GLU A 112 12.52 11.44 0.03
N MET A 113 12.06 12.35 -0.83
CA MET A 113 10.68 12.79 -0.85
C MET A 113 9.76 11.71 -1.42
N CYS A 114 8.71 11.36 -0.68
CA CYS A 114 7.63 10.48 -1.13
C CYS A 114 6.33 11.28 -1.23
N ALA A 115 5.93 11.63 -2.45
CA ALA A 115 4.64 12.23 -2.72
C ALA A 115 3.55 11.15 -2.58
N VAL A 116 2.59 11.35 -1.68
CA VAL A 116 1.53 10.38 -1.38
C VAL A 116 0.14 10.94 -1.67
N THR A 117 -0.69 10.15 -2.35
CA THR A 117 -2.13 10.40 -2.53
C THR A 117 -2.93 9.39 -1.73
N LEU A 118 -4.04 9.84 -1.15
CA LEU A 118 -4.93 9.02 -0.31
C LEU A 118 -6.30 8.84 -0.99
N PRO A 119 -7.02 7.74 -0.68
CA PRO A 119 -8.33 7.49 -1.25
C PRO A 119 -9.36 8.46 -0.67
N GLY A 120 -10.31 8.88 -1.51
CA GLY A 120 -11.29 9.91 -1.16
C GLY A 120 -10.74 11.30 -1.47
N GLY A 121 -11.40 12.02 -2.39
CA GLY A 121 -11.07 13.39 -2.81
C GLY A 121 -11.39 14.44 -1.76
N GLU A 122 -11.04 14.15 -0.51
CA GLU A 122 -11.20 15.06 0.61
C GLU A 122 -10.30 16.29 0.44
N SER A 123 -10.83 17.46 0.84
CA SER A 123 -10.06 18.69 0.73
C SER A 123 -8.83 18.60 1.63
N PHE A 124 -7.75 19.27 1.27
CA PHE A 124 -6.50 19.26 2.05
C PHE A 124 -6.73 19.60 3.55
N GLN A 125 -7.77 20.39 3.84
CA GLN A 125 -8.19 20.76 5.19
C GLN A 125 -8.81 19.61 5.99
N SER A 126 -9.52 18.66 5.38
CA SER A 126 -10.04 17.47 6.09
C SER A 126 -9.01 16.33 6.16
N LEU A 127 -8.07 16.29 5.21
CA LEU A 127 -6.93 15.37 5.26
C LEU A 127 -5.99 15.68 6.43
N ALA A 128 -5.76 16.95 6.75
CA ALA A 128 -4.80 17.42 7.77
C ALA A 128 -5.10 16.93 9.21
N THR A 129 -6.35 16.54 9.50
CA THR A 129 -6.77 16.02 10.81
C THR A 129 -7.15 14.53 10.77
N SER A 130 -6.95 13.86 9.63
CA SER A 130 -7.33 12.46 9.47
C SER A 130 -6.29 11.52 10.09
N SER A 131 -6.76 10.54 10.87
CA SER A 131 -5.94 9.44 11.38
C SER A 131 -5.31 8.60 10.25
N GLU A 132 -5.92 8.63 9.07
CA GLU A 132 -5.44 7.98 7.85
C GLU A 132 -4.14 8.63 7.36
N LEU A 133 -4.12 9.96 7.25
CA LEU A 133 -2.92 10.70 6.85
C LEU A 133 -1.77 10.44 7.81
N GLU A 134 -2.04 10.48 9.11
CA GLU A 134 -1.02 10.19 10.13
C GLU A 134 -0.47 8.77 9.97
N PHE A 135 -1.34 7.79 9.79
CA PHE A 135 -0.96 6.39 9.59
C PHE A 135 -0.02 6.23 8.39
N PHE A 136 -0.41 6.68 7.19
CA PHE A 136 0.44 6.53 6.00
C PHE A 136 1.71 7.37 6.07
N SER A 137 1.62 8.60 6.58
CA SER A 137 2.81 9.46 6.77
C SER A 137 3.81 8.81 7.73
N ARG A 138 3.34 8.12 8.77
CA ARG A 138 4.19 7.39 9.70
C ARG A 138 4.84 6.19 9.03
N LEU A 139 4.11 5.40 8.24
CA LEU A 139 4.68 4.28 7.47
C LEU A 139 5.81 4.75 6.55
N ILE A 140 5.58 5.84 5.82
CA ILE A 140 6.58 6.43 4.91
C ILE A 140 7.83 6.89 5.68
N ARG A 141 7.64 7.56 6.84
CA ARG A 141 8.76 8.02 7.69
C ARG A 141 9.55 6.87 8.30
N LEU A 142 8.88 5.79 8.72
CA LEU A 142 9.55 4.59 9.24
C LEU A 142 10.49 3.96 8.22
N ARG A 143 10.23 4.19 6.92
CA ARG A 143 11.09 3.76 5.82
C ARG A 143 12.17 4.76 5.44
N GLY A 144 12.29 5.87 6.17
CA GLY A 144 13.34 6.88 5.95
C GLY A 144 13.01 7.91 4.87
N PHE A 145 11.78 7.93 4.35
CA PHE A 145 11.32 8.94 3.41
C PHE A 145 10.70 10.15 4.12
N PHE A 146 10.65 11.28 3.41
CA PHE A 146 9.91 12.47 3.81
C PHE A 146 8.54 12.48 3.09
N PRO A 147 7.41 12.26 3.79
CA PRO A 147 6.09 12.23 3.16
C PRO A 147 5.64 13.64 2.76
N GLN A 148 5.20 13.79 1.52
CA GLN A 148 4.49 14.97 1.03
C GLN A 148 3.11 14.56 0.55
N VAL A 149 2.06 14.99 1.25
CA VAL A 149 0.68 14.61 0.91
C VAL A 149 0.15 15.53 -0.18
N LEU A 150 -0.46 14.93 -1.21
CA LEU A 150 -1.14 15.60 -2.30
C LEU A 150 -2.58 15.08 -2.42
N SER A 151 -3.51 15.94 -2.81
CA SER A 151 -4.83 15.45 -3.21
C SER A 151 -4.73 14.75 -4.56
N ALA A 152 -5.53 13.70 -4.77
CA ALA A 152 -5.56 12.97 -6.04
C ALA A 152 -5.87 13.89 -7.23
N GLY A 153 -6.74 14.89 -7.04
CA GLY A 153 -7.05 15.90 -8.04
C GLY A 153 -5.85 16.78 -8.40
N MET A 154 -5.09 17.25 -7.41
CA MET A 154 -3.86 18.02 -7.66
C MET A 154 -2.81 17.18 -8.39
N ALA A 155 -2.62 15.93 -7.96
CA ALA A 155 -1.69 15.01 -8.61
C ALA A 155 -2.05 14.78 -10.09
N ALA A 156 -3.35 14.62 -10.40
CA ALA A 156 -3.83 14.48 -11.77
C ALA A 156 -3.57 15.75 -12.61
N VAL A 157 -3.85 16.94 -12.07
CA VAL A 157 -3.57 18.21 -12.77
C VAL A 157 -2.08 18.38 -13.03
N LEU A 158 -1.21 18.11 -12.04
CA LEU A 158 0.24 18.20 -12.22
C LEU A 158 0.75 17.20 -13.27
N ALA A 159 0.19 15.99 -13.30
CA ALA A 159 0.54 14.99 -14.31
C ALA A 159 0.19 15.45 -15.73
N GLU A 160 -0.98 16.06 -15.93
CA GLU A 160 -1.37 16.57 -17.25
C GLU A 160 -0.59 17.82 -17.67
N LEU A 161 -0.31 18.74 -16.73
CA LEU A 161 0.53 19.93 -17.04
C LEU A 161 1.95 19.53 -17.42
N SER A 162 2.50 18.48 -16.80
CA SER A 162 3.84 17.99 -17.14
C SER A 162 3.94 17.47 -18.59
N ARG A 163 2.82 17.04 -19.19
CA ARG A 163 2.76 16.61 -20.60
C ARG A 163 2.72 17.77 -21.59
N GLN A 164 2.33 18.97 -21.16
CA GLN A 164 2.16 20.13 -22.05
C GLN A 164 3.41 21.02 -22.13
N CYS A 165 4.39 20.82 -21.24
CA CYS A 165 5.60 21.65 -21.17
C CYS A 165 6.82 21.10 -21.94
N PHE A 166 6.64 20.16 -22.87
CA PHE A 166 7.71 19.66 -23.76
C PHE A 166 7.22 19.52 -25.21
#